data_AF-A0A1H2HCJ6-F1
#
_entry.id   AF-A0A1H2HCJ6-F1
#
_cell.length_a   1.000
_cell.length_b   1.000
_cell.length_c   1.000
_cell.angle_alpha   90.00
_cell.angle_beta   90.00
_cell.angle_gamma   90.00
#
_symmetry.space_group_name_H-M   'P 1'
#
loop_
_entity.id
_entity.type
_entity.pdbx_description
1 polymer ?
#
loop_
_entity_poly.entity_id
_entity_poly.type
_entity_poly.pdbx_seq_one_letter_code
_entity_poly.pdbx_strand_id
1 'polypeptide(L)' 'MIPNMMIDSGIGGNNNVIFRGIGSSMFTGKNPVVLYVDGVPFDQVSHYGADLVNIERVEVLRGPQGTL' A
#
# COMPACT_ATOMS: atom_id res chain seq x y z
N MET A 1 5.51 -13.13 1.02
CA MET A 1 4.22 -12.80 1.67
C MET A 1 4.49 -12.02 2.94
N ILE A 2 3.80 -10.91 3.16
CA ILE A 2 3.96 -10.07 4.37
C ILE A 2 2.89 -10.50 5.39
N PRO A 3 3.24 -10.97 6.59
CA PRO A 3 2.25 -11.37 7.60
C PRO A 3 1.31 -10.23 7.96
N ASN A 4 0.03 -10.56 8.16
CA ASN A 4 -1.04 -9.59 8.47
C ASN A 4 -1.26 -8.51 7.41
N MET A 5 -0.80 -8.75 6.17
CA MET A 5 -1.13 -7.95 4.99
C MET A 5 -1.97 -8.80 4.02
N MET A 6 -3.06 -8.22 3.54
CA MET A 6 -3.88 -8.77 2.48
C MET A 6 -4.14 -7.68 1.45
N ILE A 7 -4.10 -8.03 0.17
CA ILE A 7 -4.42 -7.13 -0.93
C ILE A 7 -5.60 -7.75 -1.68
N ASP A 8 -6.70 -7.03 -1.77
CA ASP A 8 -7.86 -7.40 -2.58
C ASP A 8 -8.08 -6.41 -3.71
N SER A 9 -8.74 -6.88 -4.77
CA SER A 9 -9.21 -6.03 -5.85
C SER A 9 -10.57 -5.45 -5.45
N GLY A 10 -10.58 -4.16 -5.15
CA GLY A 10 -11.78 -3.38 -4.87
C GLY A 10 -12.53 -3.00 -6.14
N ILE A 11 -13.63 -2.26 -5.95
CA ILE A 11 -14.50 -1.80 -7.05
C ILE A 11 -13.72 -0.83 -7.95
N GLY A 12 -13.86 -1.02 -9.28
CA GLY A 12 -13.30 -0.10 -10.29
C GLY A 12 -11.81 -0.26 -10.58
N GLY A 13 -11.21 -1.42 -10.26
CA GLY A 13 -9.78 -1.67 -10.50
C GLY A 13 -8.86 -1.11 -9.42
N ASN A 14 -9.43 -0.66 -8.29
CA ASN A 14 -8.67 -0.21 -7.13
C ASN A 14 -8.08 -1.39 -6.36
N ASN A 15 -6.91 -1.20 -5.79
CA ASN A 15 -6.28 -2.17 -4.89
C ASN A 15 -6.53 -1.73 -3.43
N ASN A 16 -7.30 -2.54 -2.71
CA ASN A 16 -7.56 -2.33 -1.30
C ASN A 16 -6.55 -3.13 -0.47
N VAL A 17 -5.77 -2.42 0.33
CA VAL A 17 -4.77 -3.03 1.21
C VAL A 17 -5.33 -3.09 2.62
N ILE A 18 -5.31 -4.29 3.18
CA ILE A 18 -5.66 -4.54 4.57
C ILE A 18 -4.38 -4.86 5.33
N PHE A 19 -4.04 -4.06 6.34
CA PHE A 19 -2.91 -4.32 7.22
C PHE A 19 -3.36 -4.31 8.68
N ARG A 20 -3.13 -5.43 9.38
CA ARG A 20 -3.58 -5.62 10.78
C ARG A 20 -5.09 -5.36 10.98
N GLY A 21 -5.90 -5.67 9.97
CA GLY A 21 -7.37 -5.47 9.99
C GLY A 21 -7.83 -4.04 9.66
N ILE A 22 -6.91 -3.10 9.41
CA ILE A 22 -7.24 -1.76 8.93
C ILE A 22 -7.22 -1.80 7.40
N GLY A 23 -8.29 -1.35 6.75
CA GLY A 23 -8.40 -1.28 5.28
C GLY A 23 -8.31 0.15 4.74
N SER A 24 -8.57 0.30 3.44
CA SER A 24 -8.61 1.62 2.81
C SER A 24 -9.70 2.51 3.38
N SER A 25 -9.41 3.80 3.51
CA SER A 25 -10.40 4.80 3.90
C SER A 25 -11.31 5.14 2.73
N MET A 26 -12.62 4.92 2.88
CA MET A 26 -13.61 5.36 1.88
C MET A 26 -13.72 6.89 1.79
N PHE A 27 -13.37 7.62 2.85
CA PHE A 27 -13.45 9.08 2.90
C PHE A 27 -12.25 9.75 2.20
N THR A 28 -11.05 9.20 2.35
CA THR A 28 -9.82 9.79 1.79
C THR A 28 -9.29 9.04 0.56
N GLY A 29 -9.81 7.85 0.26
CA GLY A 29 -9.32 7.00 -0.83
C GLY A 29 -7.90 6.49 -0.61
N LYS A 30 -7.42 6.47 0.64
CA LYS A 30 -6.04 6.10 0.99
C LYS A 30 -5.95 4.71 1.61
N ASN A 31 -4.91 3.98 1.23
CA ASN A 31 -4.49 2.74 1.86
C ASN A 31 -3.82 2.99 3.23
N PRO A 32 -3.91 2.04 4.17
CA PRO A 32 -3.29 2.13 5.50
C PRO A 32 -1.76 1.94 5.48
N VAL A 33 -1.21 1.57 4.32
CA VAL A 33 0.22 1.40 4.05
C VAL A 33 0.55 2.24 2.82
N VAL A 34 1.70 2.89 2.82
CA VAL A 34 2.19 3.68 1.68
C VAL A 34 3.28 2.89 0.96
N LEU A 35 3.14 2.73 -0.36
CA LEU A 35 4.21 2.21 -1.21
C LEU A 35 5.10 3.38 -1.63
N TYR A 36 6.42 3.24 -1.49
CA TYR A 36 7.37 4.21 -2.02
C TYR A 36 8.13 3.59 -3.20
N VAL A 37 8.07 4.24 -4.36
CA VAL A 37 8.87 3.87 -5.54
C VAL A 37 9.84 5.02 -5.79
N ASP A 38 11.14 4.76 -5.68
CA ASP A 38 12.19 5.79 -5.78
C ASP A 38 11.94 7.01 -4.88
N GLY A 39 11.36 6.77 -3.69
CA GLY A 39 11.01 7.81 -2.71
C GLY A 39 9.69 8.55 -2.99
N VAL A 40 9.00 8.25 -4.09
CA VAL A 40 7.69 8.83 -4.43
C VAL A 40 6.58 8.02 -3.76
N PRO A 41 5.65 8.64 -3.01
CA PRO A 41 4.58 7.93 -2.31
C PRO A 41 3.42 7.55 -3.23
N PHE A 42 2.94 6.33 -3.09
CA PHE A 42 1.76 5.76 -3.70
C PHE A 42 0.86 5.25 -2.56
N ASP A 43 -0.06 6.09 -2.11
CA ASP A 43 -0.97 5.81 -1.00
C ASP A 43 -2.44 5.72 -1.44
N GLN A 44 -2.76 6.11 -2.67
CA GLN A 44 -4.11 6.03 -3.21
C GLN A 44 -4.46 4.62 -3.67
N VAL A 45 -5.71 4.22 -3.45
CA VAL A 45 -6.23 2.90 -3.85
C VAL A 45 -6.14 2.64 -5.36
N SER A 46 -6.20 3.68 -6.19
CA SER A 46 -6.10 3.58 -7.65
C SER A 46 -4.68 3.43 -8.17
N HIS A 47 -3.68 3.76 -7.36
CA HIS A 47 -2.27 3.82 -7.77
C HIS A 47 -1.41 2.73 -7.12
N TYR A 48 -2.03 1.79 -6.40
CA TYR A 48 -1.33 0.72 -5.68
C TYR A 48 -0.90 -0.47 -6.57
N GLY A 49 -0.56 -0.20 -7.84
CA GLY A 49 -0.23 -1.19 -8.87
C GLY A 49 1.04 -0.81 -9.62
N ALA A 50 2.14 -0.63 -8.89
CA ALA A 50 3.42 -0.30 -9.51
C ALA A 50 3.95 -1.48 -10.33
N ASP A 51 4.44 -1.20 -11.53
CA ASP A 51 5.10 -2.18 -12.40
C ASP A 51 6.46 -2.56 -11.82
N LEU A 52 6.62 -3.82 -11.42
CA LEU A 52 7.81 -4.34 -10.74
C LEU A 52 8.90 -4.85 -11.70
N VAL A 53 8.98 -4.28 -12.91
CA VAL A 53 9.71 -4.88 -14.05
C VAL A 53 11.24 -4.88 -13.85
N ASN A 54 11.80 -3.88 -13.16
CA ASN A 54 13.25 -3.73 -12.95
C ASN A 54 13.59 -3.37 -11.50
N ILE A 55 13.13 -4.17 -10.55
CA ILE A 55 13.37 -3.92 -9.13
C ILE A 55 14.71 -4.47 -8.67
N GLU A 56 15.52 -3.63 -8.04
CA GLU A 56 16.73 -4.05 -7.32
C GLU A 56 16.39 -4.67 -5.95
N ARG A 57 15.50 -4.03 -5.19
CA ARG A 57 15.15 -4.45 -3.82
C ARG A 57 13.77 -3.96 -3.39
N VAL A 58 13.11 -4.76 -2.53
CA VAL A 58 11.90 -4.38 -1.80
C VAL A 58 12.19 -4.41 -0.30
N GLU A 59 11.89 -3.31 0.39
CA GLU A 59 11.93 -3.23 1.85
C GLU A 59 10.53 -3.11 2.43
N VAL A 60 10.33 -3.69 3.61
CA VAL A 60 9.05 -3.62 4.32
C VAL A 60 9.28 -3.10 5.72
N LEU A 61 8.89 -1.85 5.94
CA LEU A 61 8.89 -1.23 7.27
C LEU A 61 7.56 -1.56 7.97
N ARG A 62 7.63 -2.03 9.21
CA ARG A 62 6.45 -2.49 9.97
C ARG A 62 6.26 -1.63 11.22
N GLY A 63 5.01 -1.30 11.53
CA GLY A 63 4.65 -0.39 12.63
C GLY A 63 4.53 1.07 12.15
N PRO A 64 4.14 2.00 13.03
CA PRO A 64 4.04 3.42 12.67
C PRO A 64 5.35 3.95 12.11
N GLN A 65 5.30 4.56 10.93
CA GLN A 65 6.47 5.16 10.26
C GLN A 65 6.46 6.70 10.29
N GLY A 66 5.39 7.33 10.79
CA GLY A 66 5.39 8.75 11.11
C GLY A 66 6.05 8.95 12.45
N THR A 67 7.36 9.21 12.47
CA THR A 67 8.05 9.62 13.70
C THR A 67 8.32 11.12 13.64
N LEU A 68 7.79 11.79 14.67
CA LEU A 68 7.73 13.23 14.97
C LEU A 68 6.81 14.10 14.10
#